data_AF-A0A1H8NM43-F1
#
_entry.id   AF-A0A1H8NM43-F1
#
_cell.length_a   1.000
_cell.length_b   1.000
_cell.length_c   1.000
_cell.angle_alpha   90.00
_cell.angle_beta   90.00
_cell.angle_gamma   90.00
#
_symmetry.space_group_name_H-M   'P 1'
#
loop_
_entity.id
_entity.type
_entity.pdbx_description
1 polymer ?
#
loop_
_entity_poly.entity_id
_entity_poly.type
_entity_poly.pdbx_seq_one_letter_code
_entity_poly.pdbx_strand_id
1 'polypeptide(L)'
;MRLLPAPILGLILGLLLSSPLAAGEREVMPGAGRLAQAIAGAAPGDVLRLTEGTYSGPVTIDRPLTITGPRGAVVDGGGAGSVVTIDAPDVMLSGFTVTGSGHLNQDLDAGVKILREAHRARIEGLLVTGNMHGIDVHGGHDARVIGNQIIGTRNPRMNERGNGIYVWNSPGTLVQGNAIRYGRDGIFSNTSKDSTYRGNTFRDLRFAVHFMYTHRTEVIDNISIGNHLGFAIMNSDRAVVRGNLSLGDREHGVMLNYTNNSDITGNLVRGGTKKCIFIYNAHKNLIWDNRFQDCGIGIHFTAGSERNVLTSNAFIANREQVKYVGTRHMEWSHEGIGNYWSDHAAFDLNGDLIADGTYRPNDLMDHILWSQPAAALLTGSPAVQLIRWSQSSFPATLPGGVTDSAPLMRALTIPVPDDIAALEAAAAGRWTKGNFDDIDLDDLSSH
;
A
#
# COMPACT_ATOMS: atom_id res chain seq x y z
N MET A 1 48.19 49.49 26.01
CA MET A 1 46.75 49.28 25.80
C MET A 1 46.36 49.87 24.45
N ARG A 2 46.25 49.05 23.40
CA ARG A 2 45.73 49.49 22.09
C ARG A 2 44.28 49.02 22.00
N LEU A 3 43.38 50.00 21.91
CA LEU A 3 41.93 49.82 21.80
C LEU A 3 41.60 49.16 20.46
N LEU A 4 40.78 48.10 20.51
CA LEU A 4 40.21 47.44 19.34
C LEU A 4 39.30 48.43 18.57
N PRO A 5 39.25 48.34 17.22
CA PRO A 5 38.47 49.26 16.40
C PRO A 5 36.95 49.00 16.57
N ALA A 6 36.19 50.11 16.56
CA ALA A 6 34.76 50.18 16.87
C ALA A 6 33.77 49.39 15.96
N PRO A 7 34.06 48.92 14.72
CA PRO A 7 33.04 48.24 13.93
C PRO A 7 32.86 46.75 14.30
N ILE A 8 33.77 46.17 15.07
CA ILE A 8 33.69 44.75 15.49
C ILE A 8 32.76 44.58 16.70
N LEU A 9 32.64 45.62 17.54
CA LEU A 9 31.79 45.58 18.73
C LEU A 9 30.29 45.63 18.38
N GLY A 10 29.92 46.32 17.29
CA GLY A 10 28.54 46.36 16.79
C GLY A 10 28.05 45.04 16.17
N LEU A 11 28.96 44.28 15.52
CA LEU A 11 28.62 42.98 14.94
C LEU A 11 28.42 41.91 16.03
N ILE A 12 29.21 41.96 17.10
CA ILE A 12 29.07 41.05 18.26
C ILE A 12 27.81 41.38 19.08
N LEU A 13 27.42 42.66 19.19
CA LEU A 13 26.18 43.05 19.87
C LEU A 13 24.91 42.67 19.07
N GLY A 14 24.98 42.69 17.74
CA GLY A 14 23.89 42.23 16.86
C GLY A 14 23.67 40.71 16.89
N LEU A 15 24.75 39.93 17.07
CA LEU A 15 24.71 38.46 17.21
C LEU A 15 24.34 37.99 18.63
N LEU A 16 24.41 38.86 19.64
CA LEU A 16 23.97 38.56 21.02
C LEU A 16 22.53 39.00 21.31
N LEU A 17 21.88 39.73 20.40
CA LEU A 17 20.47 40.13 20.49
C LEU A 17 19.52 39.24 19.66
N SER A 18 20.05 38.30 18.87
CA SER A 18 19.27 37.17 18.37
C SER A 18 19.15 36.12 19.47
N SER A 19 18.46 36.47 20.56
CA SER A 19 17.92 35.46 21.47
C SER A 19 17.12 34.47 20.62
N PRO A 20 17.30 33.16 20.75
CA PRO A 20 16.31 32.24 20.19
C PRO A 20 14.98 32.69 20.79
N LEU A 21 13.97 32.99 19.96
CA LEU A 21 12.61 33.04 20.46
C LEU A 21 12.39 31.69 21.12
N ALA A 22 12.40 31.65 22.45
CA ALA A 22 12.04 30.46 23.17
C ALA A 22 10.58 30.19 22.82
N ALA A 23 10.32 29.08 22.13
CA ALA A 23 8.98 28.61 21.86
C ALA A 23 8.20 28.58 23.17
N GLY A 24 7.09 29.32 23.25
CA GLY A 24 6.25 29.34 24.43
C GLY A 24 5.53 27.99 24.56
N GLU A 25 5.63 27.36 25.74
CA GLU A 25 4.75 26.24 26.08
C GLU A 25 3.49 26.78 26.78
N ARG A 26 2.31 26.43 26.26
CA ARG A 26 1.02 26.82 26.83
C ARG A 26 0.11 25.61 27.00
N GLU A 27 -0.33 25.39 28.23
CA GLU A 27 -1.40 24.45 28.52
C GLU A 27 -2.75 25.00 28.04
N VAL A 28 -3.54 24.15 27.39
CA VAL A 28 -4.86 24.49 26.86
C VAL A 28 -5.88 23.59 27.54
N MET A 29 -6.86 24.23 28.21
CA MET A 29 -7.98 23.54 28.86
C MET A 29 -9.09 23.24 27.83
N PRO A 30 -9.83 22.13 27.98
CA PRO A 30 -10.93 21.76 27.08
C PRO A 30 -12.07 22.76 27.10
N GLY A 31 -12.90 22.71 26.06
CA GLY A 31 -14.11 23.53 25.93
C GLY A 31 -14.26 24.18 24.55
N ALA A 32 -15.46 24.71 24.32
CA ALA A 32 -15.81 25.36 23.07
C ALA A 32 -14.88 26.56 22.77
N GLY A 33 -14.30 26.57 21.57
CA GLY A 33 -13.43 27.65 21.08
C GLY A 33 -12.07 27.77 21.78
N ARG A 34 -11.77 26.95 22.80
CA ARG A 34 -10.52 27.06 23.58
C ARG A 34 -9.28 26.79 22.73
N LEU A 35 -9.32 25.77 21.87
CA LEU A 35 -8.22 25.44 20.98
C LEU A 35 -8.01 26.54 19.93
N ALA A 36 -9.08 27.02 19.30
CA ALA A 36 -9.00 28.11 18.33
C ALA A 36 -8.42 29.40 18.96
N GLN A 37 -8.84 29.76 20.17
CA GLN A 37 -8.28 30.90 20.91
C GLN A 37 -6.81 30.70 21.27
N ALA A 38 -6.40 29.48 21.62
CA ALA A 38 -5.01 29.16 21.90
C ALA A 38 -4.14 29.29 20.64
N ILE A 39 -4.61 28.79 19.49
CA ILE A 39 -3.93 28.93 18.19
C ILE A 39 -3.80 30.41 17.80
N ALA A 40 -4.87 31.18 17.92
CA ALA A 40 -4.88 32.61 17.57
C ALA A 40 -3.95 33.45 18.45
N GLY A 41 -3.73 33.04 19.69
CA GLY A 41 -2.84 33.71 20.64
C GLY A 41 -1.40 33.18 20.67
N ALA A 42 -1.05 32.20 19.83
CA ALA A 42 0.27 31.59 19.80
C ALA A 42 1.20 32.27 18.79
N ALA A 43 2.48 32.36 19.11
CA ALA A 43 3.52 32.78 18.20
C ALA A 43 4.01 31.58 17.34
N PRO A 44 4.55 31.82 16.13
CA PRO A 44 5.20 30.78 15.34
C PRO A 44 6.28 30.05 16.16
N GLY A 45 6.21 28.72 16.17
CA GLY A 45 7.10 27.83 16.93
C GLY A 45 6.57 27.40 18.29
N ASP A 46 5.49 28.00 18.81
CA ASP A 46 4.93 27.68 20.12
C ASP A 46 4.38 26.25 20.21
N VAL A 47 4.30 25.76 21.45
CA VAL A 47 3.76 24.44 21.80
C VAL A 47 2.47 24.60 22.60
N LEU A 48 1.37 24.08 22.08
CA LEU A 48 0.08 23.98 22.73
C LEU A 48 -0.11 22.58 23.31
N ARG A 49 -0.15 22.47 24.64
CA ARG A 49 -0.33 21.21 25.37
C ARG A 49 -1.79 21.06 25.79
N LEU A 50 -2.53 20.18 25.13
CA LEU A 50 -3.93 19.89 25.44
C LEU A 50 -3.99 19.04 26.72
N THR A 51 -4.82 19.46 27.68
CA THR A 51 -5.25 18.57 28.77
C THR A 51 -6.37 17.64 28.29
N GLU A 52 -6.67 16.60 29.07
CA GLU A 52 -7.80 15.72 28.76
C GLU A 52 -9.13 16.48 28.70
N GLY A 53 -10.02 16.03 27.82
CA GLY A 53 -11.33 16.61 27.58
C GLY A 53 -11.57 16.96 26.11
N THR A 54 -12.77 17.49 25.82
CA THR A 54 -13.21 17.77 24.46
C THR A 54 -12.98 19.24 24.06
N TYR A 55 -12.45 19.43 22.86
CA TYR A 55 -12.24 20.72 22.20
C TYR A 55 -13.13 20.76 20.96
N SER A 56 -14.00 21.77 20.88
CA SER A 56 -14.83 21.95 19.69
C SER A 56 -13.97 22.45 18.53
N GLY A 57 -13.94 21.69 17.45
CA GLY A 57 -13.52 22.12 16.13
C GLY A 57 -14.68 22.69 15.32
N PRO A 58 -14.47 22.95 14.02
CA PRO A 58 -13.20 22.80 13.29
C PRO A 58 -12.17 23.86 13.72
N VAL A 59 -10.88 23.57 13.54
CA VAL A 59 -9.78 24.53 13.77
C VAL A 59 -8.83 24.59 12.58
N THR A 60 -8.25 25.77 12.34
CA THR A 60 -7.21 25.98 11.32
C THR A 60 -5.92 26.41 11.99
N ILE A 61 -4.81 25.78 11.60
CA ILE A 61 -3.46 26.06 12.07
C ILE A 61 -2.70 26.72 10.92
N ASP A 62 -2.57 28.03 11.02
CA ASP A 62 -2.10 28.97 9.98
C ASP A 62 -0.70 29.53 10.28
N ARG A 63 0.01 28.95 11.24
CA ARG A 63 1.42 29.24 11.55
C ARG A 63 2.12 27.98 12.07
N PRO A 64 3.46 27.88 11.97
CA PRO A 64 4.22 26.77 12.54
C PRO A 64 3.90 26.62 14.02
N LEU A 65 3.37 25.48 14.44
CA LEU A 65 2.95 25.21 15.81
C LEU A 65 3.11 23.72 16.12
N THR A 66 3.41 23.41 17.38
CA THR A 66 3.26 22.06 17.91
C THR A 66 2.01 21.98 18.76
N ILE A 67 1.10 21.07 18.46
CA ILE A 67 -0.06 20.75 19.29
C ILE A 67 0.10 19.31 19.77
N THR A 68 0.16 19.13 21.08
CA THR A 68 0.35 17.81 21.70
C THR A 68 -0.63 17.59 22.84
N GLY A 69 -1.03 16.35 23.07
CA GLY A 69 -1.89 16.01 24.18
C GLY A 69 -1.97 14.50 24.40
N PRO A 70 -2.54 14.07 25.53
CA PRO A 70 -2.87 12.67 25.74
C PRO A 70 -4.02 12.24 24.82
N ARG A 71 -4.19 10.93 24.64
CA ARG A 71 -5.30 10.37 23.84
C ARG A 71 -6.68 10.82 24.34
N GLY A 72 -6.81 11.15 25.63
CA GLY A 72 -8.03 11.72 26.24
C GLY A 72 -8.34 13.17 25.86
N ALA A 73 -7.44 13.89 25.19
CA ALA A 73 -7.75 15.15 24.54
C ALA A 73 -8.43 14.87 23.19
N VAL A 74 -9.68 15.31 23.02
CA VAL A 74 -10.49 15.00 21.84
C VAL A 74 -10.83 16.29 21.10
N VAL A 75 -10.32 16.47 19.89
CA VAL A 75 -10.76 17.53 18.98
C VAL A 75 -11.92 16.98 18.14
N ASP A 76 -13.12 17.53 18.34
CA ASP A 76 -14.36 17.08 17.71
C ASP A 76 -14.89 18.12 16.73
N GLY A 77 -15.00 17.78 15.45
CA GLY A 77 -15.48 18.66 14.38
C GLY A 77 -17.00 18.85 14.34
N GLY A 78 -17.77 18.12 15.15
CA GLY A 78 -19.22 18.29 15.25
C GLY A 78 -20.02 17.87 14.01
N GLY A 79 -19.41 17.10 13.09
CA GLY A 79 -20.06 16.56 11.90
C GLY A 79 -20.06 17.50 10.68
N ALA A 80 -19.20 18.53 10.65
CA ALA A 80 -19.13 19.46 9.53
C ALA A 80 -17.67 19.77 9.14
N GLY A 81 -17.37 19.69 7.84
CA GLY A 81 -16.05 20.04 7.31
C GLY A 81 -14.92 19.13 7.80
N SER A 82 -13.68 19.61 7.65
CA SER A 82 -12.51 18.94 8.24
C SER A 82 -12.26 19.41 9.68
N VAL A 83 -11.87 18.50 10.57
CA VAL A 83 -11.76 18.79 12.02
C VAL A 83 -10.55 19.68 12.31
N VAL A 84 -9.38 19.32 11.77
CA VAL A 84 -8.15 20.10 11.88
C VAL A 84 -7.60 20.37 10.49
N THR A 85 -7.52 21.64 10.09
CA THR A 85 -6.88 22.07 8.84
C THR A 85 -5.52 22.67 9.14
N ILE A 86 -4.49 22.20 8.45
CA ILE A 86 -3.12 22.70 8.52
C ILE A 86 -2.85 23.52 7.25
N ASP A 87 -2.58 24.81 7.44
CA ASP A 87 -2.34 25.80 6.38
C ASP A 87 -1.00 26.53 6.58
N ALA A 88 -0.06 25.88 7.26
CA ALA A 88 1.27 26.42 7.48
C ALA A 88 2.31 25.30 7.53
N PRO A 89 3.57 25.60 7.15
CA PRO A 89 4.64 24.62 7.23
C PRO A 89 5.03 24.31 8.67
N ASP A 90 5.73 23.19 8.86
CA ASP A 90 6.36 22.80 10.13
C ASP A 90 5.38 22.70 11.32
N VAL A 91 4.11 22.40 11.04
CA VAL A 91 3.10 22.08 12.06
C VAL A 91 3.25 20.64 12.50
N MET A 92 3.20 20.40 13.82
CA MET A 92 3.23 19.07 14.42
C MET A 92 2.00 18.82 15.28
N LEU A 93 1.30 17.71 15.03
CA LEU A 93 0.21 17.21 15.85
C LEU A 93 0.65 15.89 16.51
N SER A 94 0.47 15.75 17.82
CA SER A 94 0.90 14.53 18.51
C SER A 94 0.03 14.04 19.68
N GLY A 95 -0.29 12.75 19.67
CA GLY A 95 -0.80 11.98 20.82
C GLY A 95 -2.30 12.04 21.12
N PHE A 96 -3.03 13.03 20.59
CA PHE A 96 -4.44 13.25 20.90
C PHE A 96 -5.42 12.58 19.92
N THR A 97 -6.73 12.72 20.18
CA THR A 97 -7.81 12.14 19.36
C THR A 97 -8.45 13.19 18.45
N VAL A 98 -8.72 12.83 17.19
CA VAL A 98 -9.42 13.67 16.21
C VAL A 98 -10.64 12.93 15.66
N THR A 99 -11.83 13.53 15.78
CA THR A 99 -13.10 12.89 15.43
C THR A 99 -14.15 13.85 14.91
N GLY A 100 -15.19 13.31 14.28
CA GLY A 100 -16.40 14.06 13.94
C GLY A 100 -16.23 15.03 12.79
N SER A 101 -15.48 14.68 11.75
CA SER A 101 -15.53 15.42 10.47
C SER A 101 -16.94 15.36 9.87
N GLY A 102 -17.17 16.19 8.84
CA GLY A 102 -18.30 16.02 7.93
C GLY A 102 -18.25 14.72 7.12
N HIS A 103 -19.22 14.56 6.21
CA HIS A 103 -19.45 13.33 5.44
C HIS A 103 -19.38 13.54 3.91
N LEU A 104 -18.90 14.70 3.44
CA LEU A 104 -18.85 15.02 2.03
C LEU A 104 -17.54 14.50 1.40
N ASN A 105 -17.64 13.48 0.55
CA ASN A 105 -16.50 12.90 -0.18
C ASN A 105 -15.91 13.93 -1.18
N GLN A 106 -16.78 14.71 -1.84
CA GLN A 106 -16.41 15.71 -2.84
C GLN A 106 -15.50 16.81 -2.27
N ASP A 107 -15.69 17.17 -0.99
CA ASP A 107 -14.94 18.22 -0.30
C ASP A 107 -13.73 17.64 0.46
N LEU A 108 -13.58 16.30 0.44
CA LEU A 108 -12.59 15.55 1.21
C LEU A 108 -12.63 15.93 2.68
N ASP A 109 -13.82 15.87 3.30
CA ASP A 109 -13.95 16.06 4.75
C ASP A 109 -13.05 15.06 5.48
N ALA A 110 -12.15 15.56 6.33
CA ALA A 110 -11.13 14.75 6.97
C ALA A 110 -11.02 15.03 8.47
N GLY A 111 -10.46 14.07 9.22
CA GLY A 111 -9.99 14.33 10.58
C GLY A 111 -8.89 15.39 10.55
N VAL A 112 -7.83 15.14 9.77
CA VAL A 112 -6.74 16.10 9.57
C VAL A 112 -6.57 16.38 8.09
N LYS A 113 -6.56 17.64 7.69
CA LYS A 113 -6.36 18.09 6.31
C LYS A 113 -5.11 18.95 6.23
N ILE A 114 -4.14 18.53 5.42
CA ILE A 114 -2.88 19.25 5.16
C ILE A 114 -3.01 19.92 3.80
N LEU A 115 -2.96 21.25 3.77
CA LEU A 115 -3.09 22.02 2.54
C LEU A 115 -1.75 22.12 1.78
N ARG A 116 -1.82 22.69 0.57
CA ARG A 116 -0.70 22.74 -0.38
C ARG A 116 0.57 23.39 0.19
N GLU A 117 0.40 24.48 0.94
CA GLU A 117 1.52 25.25 1.51
C GLU A 117 2.03 24.67 2.83
N ALA A 118 1.35 23.67 3.39
CA ALA A 118 1.67 23.05 4.68
C ALA A 118 2.79 22.00 4.56
N HIS A 119 3.97 22.44 4.12
CA HIS A 119 5.15 21.60 3.97
C HIS A 119 5.67 21.07 5.32
N ARG A 120 6.25 19.87 5.32
CA ARG A 120 6.90 19.24 6.48
C ARG A 120 5.98 19.08 7.70
N ALA A 121 4.66 19.05 7.49
CA ALA A 121 3.69 18.76 8.54
C ALA A 121 3.93 17.35 9.12
N ARG A 122 3.79 17.22 10.44
CA ARG A 122 4.01 15.96 11.18
C ARG A 122 2.77 15.57 11.96
N ILE A 123 2.18 14.43 11.61
CA ILE A 123 0.98 13.88 12.26
C ILE A 123 1.40 12.58 12.94
N GLU A 124 1.56 12.60 14.26
CA GLU A 124 2.24 11.54 14.99
C GLU A 124 1.40 10.96 16.14
N GLY A 125 1.16 9.65 16.12
CA GLY A 125 0.54 8.97 17.26
C GLY A 125 -0.91 9.39 17.58
N LEU A 126 -1.63 9.97 16.62
CA LEU A 126 -3.03 10.34 16.81
C LEU A 126 -3.94 9.12 16.79
N LEU A 127 -5.07 9.21 17.49
CA LEU A 127 -6.24 8.38 17.23
C LEU A 127 -7.19 9.17 16.31
N VAL A 128 -7.40 8.70 15.09
CA VAL A 128 -8.26 9.35 14.10
C VAL A 128 -9.46 8.43 13.85
N THR A 129 -10.65 8.85 14.27
CA THR A 129 -11.84 7.99 14.26
C THR A 129 -13.10 8.77 13.91
N GLY A 130 -14.11 8.11 13.35
CA GLY A 130 -15.40 8.75 13.10
C GLY A 130 -15.34 9.91 12.09
N ASN A 131 -14.36 9.87 11.18
CA ASN A 131 -14.18 10.85 10.12
C ASN A 131 -14.48 10.23 8.75
N MET A 132 -14.87 11.06 7.79
CA MET A 132 -15.10 10.63 6.41
C MET A 132 -13.80 10.13 5.77
N HIS A 133 -12.79 11.00 5.70
CA HIS A 133 -11.39 10.60 5.49
C HIS A 133 -10.61 10.72 6.80
N GLY A 134 -9.62 9.85 7.03
CA GLY A 134 -8.78 9.95 8.22
C GLY A 134 -7.86 11.17 8.15
N ILE A 135 -6.85 11.09 7.29
CA ILE A 135 -5.86 12.15 7.07
C ILE A 135 -5.78 12.43 5.56
N ASP A 136 -6.02 13.67 5.17
CA ASP A 136 -5.87 14.16 3.79
C ASP A 136 -4.58 14.97 3.65
N VAL A 137 -3.64 14.48 2.86
CA VAL A 137 -2.38 15.15 2.52
C VAL A 137 -2.53 15.75 1.12
N HIS A 138 -2.98 17.00 1.07
CA HIS A 138 -3.44 17.67 -0.13
C HIS A 138 -2.44 18.74 -0.59
N GLY A 139 -1.34 18.29 -1.20
CA GLY A 139 -0.32 19.15 -1.78
C GLY A 139 0.90 19.43 -0.89
N GLY A 140 0.79 19.34 0.43
CA GLY A 140 1.91 19.63 1.35
C GLY A 140 3.10 18.68 1.12
N HIS A 141 4.27 19.23 0.80
CA HIS A 141 5.49 18.42 0.56
C HIS A 141 6.11 17.89 1.85
N ASP A 142 6.81 16.76 1.76
CA ASP A 142 7.60 16.17 2.85
C ASP A 142 6.79 15.92 4.14
N ALA A 143 5.48 15.70 4.00
CA ALA A 143 4.60 15.42 5.12
C ALA A 143 4.94 14.07 5.75
N ARG A 144 4.81 13.98 7.08
CA ARG A 144 5.10 12.78 7.86
C ARG A 144 3.87 12.35 8.62
N VAL A 145 3.29 11.21 8.26
CA VAL A 145 2.13 10.61 8.93
C VAL A 145 2.60 9.32 9.59
N ILE A 146 2.88 9.38 10.90
CA ILE A 146 3.63 8.34 11.61
C ILE A 146 2.87 7.79 12.82
N GLY A 147 2.76 6.47 12.92
CA GLY A 147 2.29 5.82 14.14
C GLY A 147 0.84 6.11 14.52
N ASN A 148 0.02 6.57 13.58
CA ASN A 148 -1.38 6.90 13.85
C ASN A 148 -2.25 5.64 13.83
N GLN A 149 -3.31 5.66 14.64
CA GLN A 149 -4.38 4.67 14.59
C GLN A 149 -5.59 5.28 13.90
N ILE A 150 -5.96 4.77 12.74
CA ILE A 150 -7.06 5.29 11.92
C ILE A 150 -8.19 4.26 11.86
N ILE A 151 -9.36 4.64 12.36
CA ILE A 151 -10.57 3.81 12.37
C ILE A 151 -11.63 4.49 11.49
N GLY A 152 -11.76 4.00 10.26
CA GLY A 152 -12.69 4.53 9.27
C GLY A 152 -14.15 4.18 9.57
N THR A 153 -15.07 4.85 8.86
CA THR A 153 -16.51 4.55 8.93
C THR A 153 -16.83 3.20 8.30
N ARG A 154 -17.98 2.63 8.68
CA ARG A 154 -18.46 1.31 8.21
C ARG A 154 -19.75 1.41 7.42
N ASN A 155 -19.92 2.47 6.62
CA ASN A 155 -21.09 2.62 5.73
C ASN A 155 -21.30 1.30 4.94
N PRO A 156 -22.51 0.72 4.89
CA PRO A 156 -22.75 -0.53 4.17
C PRO A 156 -22.23 -0.53 2.73
N ARG A 157 -22.28 0.62 2.03
CA ARG A 157 -21.73 0.77 0.69
C ARG A 157 -20.25 1.15 0.76
N MET A 158 -19.36 0.22 0.40
CA MET A 158 -17.91 0.43 0.44
C MET A 158 -17.46 1.72 -0.29
N ASN A 159 -18.04 2.02 -1.46
CA ASN A 159 -17.65 3.17 -2.27
C ASN A 159 -18.04 4.53 -1.67
N GLU A 160 -19.01 4.55 -0.74
CA GLU A 160 -19.42 5.76 -0.02
C GLU A 160 -18.55 6.06 1.21
N ARG A 161 -17.60 5.17 1.54
CA ARG A 161 -16.64 5.42 2.63
C ARG A 161 -15.48 6.28 2.11
N GLY A 162 -14.88 7.09 2.97
CA GLY A 162 -13.60 7.74 2.67
C GLY A 162 -12.41 6.85 2.99
N ASN A 163 -11.23 7.33 2.63
CA ASN A 163 -9.96 6.62 2.78
C ASN A 163 -9.33 6.89 4.15
N GLY A 164 -8.51 5.97 4.64
CA GLY A 164 -7.73 6.17 5.86
C GLY A 164 -6.76 7.33 5.70
N ILE A 165 -5.89 7.25 4.68
CA ILE A 165 -4.97 8.32 4.28
C ILE A 165 -5.17 8.60 2.79
N TYR A 166 -5.46 9.85 2.45
CA TYR A 166 -5.51 10.34 1.08
C TYR A 166 -4.25 11.17 0.81
N VAL A 167 -3.53 10.90 -0.27
CA VAL A 167 -2.34 11.66 -0.66
C VAL A 167 -2.54 12.16 -2.09
N TRP A 168 -2.49 13.47 -2.28
CA TRP A 168 -2.62 14.07 -3.60
C TRP A 168 -1.57 15.15 -3.83
N ASN A 169 -0.82 15.02 -4.93
CA ASN A 169 0.20 15.97 -5.36
C ASN A 169 1.14 16.42 -4.24
N SER A 170 1.59 15.48 -3.42
CA SER A 170 2.34 15.72 -2.18
C SER A 170 3.64 14.89 -2.20
N PRO A 171 4.69 15.40 -2.89
CA PRO A 171 5.97 14.72 -3.00
C PRO A 171 6.71 14.60 -1.67
N GLY A 172 7.53 13.55 -1.53
CA GLY A 172 8.35 13.36 -0.32
C GLY A 172 7.58 12.83 0.89
N THR A 173 6.31 12.47 0.73
CA THR A 173 5.46 12.07 1.84
C THR A 173 5.88 10.72 2.41
N LEU A 174 6.04 10.69 3.74
CA LEU A 174 6.33 9.49 4.50
C LEU A 174 5.09 9.06 5.29
N VAL A 175 4.56 7.88 4.97
CA VAL A 175 3.50 7.23 5.74
C VAL A 175 4.07 5.99 6.41
N GLN A 176 4.24 6.02 7.73
CA GLN A 176 4.99 5.00 8.44
C GLN A 176 4.31 4.48 9.71
N GLY A 177 4.28 3.17 9.90
CA GLY A 177 3.90 2.58 11.19
C GLY A 177 2.45 2.82 11.58
N ASN A 178 1.57 3.18 10.64
CA ASN A 178 0.18 3.47 10.92
C ASN A 178 -0.64 2.17 10.95
N ALA A 179 -1.64 2.10 11.82
CA ALA A 179 -2.62 1.02 11.86
C ALA A 179 -3.96 1.54 11.33
N ILE A 180 -4.38 1.05 10.16
CA ILE A 180 -5.59 1.51 9.48
C ILE A 180 -6.61 0.38 9.39
N ARG A 181 -7.82 0.65 9.86
CA ARG A 181 -8.92 -0.31 9.84
C ARG A 181 -10.25 0.34 9.47
N TYR A 182 -11.01 -0.33 8.62
CA TYR A 182 -12.29 0.17 8.09
C TYR A 182 -12.15 1.47 7.27
N GLY A 183 -13.25 1.93 6.68
CA GLY A 183 -13.23 2.90 5.58
C GLY A 183 -13.21 2.19 4.23
N ARG A 184 -12.78 2.91 3.19
CA ARG A 184 -12.65 2.43 1.81
C ARG A 184 -11.25 1.87 1.57
N ASP A 185 -10.27 2.73 1.31
CA ASP A 185 -8.87 2.34 1.07
C ASP A 185 -8.00 2.77 2.26
N GLY A 186 -6.93 2.01 2.53
CA GLY A 186 -5.95 2.31 3.58
C GLY A 186 -5.15 3.56 3.26
N ILE A 187 -4.25 3.46 2.29
CA ILE A 187 -3.58 4.60 1.65
C ILE A 187 -4.05 4.68 0.21
N PHE A 188 -4.66 5.80 -0.17
CA PHE A 188 -4.91 6.14 -1.57
C PHE A 188 -4.02 7.30 -1.98
N SER A 189 -3.11 7.04 -2.92
CA SER A 189 -2.14 8.02 -3.40
C SER A 189 -2.38 8.31 -4.87
N ASN A 190 -2.72 9.57 -5.19
CA ASN A 190 -3.04 10.00 -6.54
C ASN A 190 -2.13 11.14 -7.00
N THR A 191 -1.52 11.01 -8.18
CA THR A 191 -0.72 12.08 -8.81
C THR A 191 0.36 12.59 -7.85
N SER A 192 1.24 11.71 -7.36
CA SER A 192 2.30 12.06 -6.40
C SER A 192 3.62 11.33 -6.71
N LYS A 193 4.73 11.73 -6.09
CA LYS A 193 6.06 11.19 -6.40
C LYS A 193 7.02 11.20 -5.21
N ASP A 194 8.07 10.39 -5.29
CA ASP A 194 9.17 10.40 -4.34
C ASP A 194 8.71 10.16 -2.88
N SER A 195 7.67 9.33 -2.71
CA SER A 195 7.05 9.05 -1.40
C SER A 195 7.46 7.66 -0.88
N THR A 196 7.38 7.46 0.43
CA THR A 196 7.65 6.16 1.06
C THR A 196 6.52 5.77 2.00
N TYR A 197 5.88 4.63 1.73
CA TYR A 197 4.84 4.05 2.58
C TYR A 197 5.38 2.75 3.19
N ARG A 198 5.68 2.77 4.49
CA ARG A 198 6.42 1.67 5.13
C ARG A 198 5.92 1.20 6.49
N GLY A 199 5.97 -0.11 6.73
CA GLY A 199 5.66 -0.67 8.05
C GLY A 199 4.23 -0.40 8.53
N ASN A 200 3.27 -0.16 7.62
CA ASN A 200 1.88 0.08 7.98
C ASN A 200 1.08 -1.23 8.00
N THR A 201 0.06 -1.29 8.86
CA THR A 201 -0.84 -2.44 8.99
C THR A 201 -2.26 -2.07 8.57
N PHE A 202 -2.83 -2.85 7.65
CA PHE A 202 -4.10 -2.58 6.99
C PHE A 202 -5.08 -3.74 7.18
N ARG A 203 -6.30 -3.45 7.65
CA ARG A 203 -7.32 -4.48 7.92
C ARG A 203 -8.72 -4.04 7.54
N ASP A 204 -9.53 -4.97 7.04
CA ASP A 204 -10.96 -4.77 6.80
C ASP A 204 -11.28 -3.61 5.84
N LEU A 205 -10.44 -3.40 4.84
CA LEU A 205 -10.51 -2.36 3.82
C LEU A 205 -10.85 -2.96 2.45
N ARG A 206 -11.18 -2.09 1.49
CA ARG A 206 -11.16 -2.44 0.08
C ARG A 206 -9.72 -2.68 -0.35
N PHE A 207 -8.88 -1.64 -0.37
CA PHE A 207 -7.46 -1.76 -0.73
C PHE A 207 -6.57 -1.37 0.45
N ALA A 208 -5.48 -2.11 0.71
CA ALA A 208 -4.49 -1.67 1.70
C ALA A 208 -3.71 -0.46 1.19
N VAL A 209 -3.14 -0.58 -0.01
CA VAL A 209 -2.47 0.51 -0.73
C VAL A 209 -3.01 0.59 -2.16
N HIS A 210 -3.39 1.78 -2.58
CA HIS A 210 -3.95 2.05 -3.89
C HIS A 210 -3.27 3.27 -4.52
N PHE A 211 -2.49 3.03 -5.57
CA PHE A 211 -1.81 4.08 -6.33
C PHE A 211 -2.55 4.38 -7.61
N MET A 212 -2.66 5.66 -7.91
CA MET A 212 -3.08 6.17 -9.22
C MET A 212 -2.05 7.23 -9.64
N TYR A 213 -1.34 7.00 -10.74
CA TYR A 213 -0.43 8.00 -11.32
C TYR A 213 0.71 8.42 -10.37
N THR A 214 1.43 7.44 -9.79
CA THR A 214 2.57 7.72 -8.89
C THR A 214 3.91 7.47 -9.55
N HIS A 215 4.96 8.15 -9.08
CA HIS A 215 6.29 8.02 -9.65
C HIS A 215 7.40 7.94 -8.59
N ARG A 216 8.30 6.94 -8.67
CA ARG A 216 9.39 6.74 -7.70
C ARG A 216 8.87 6.66 -6.25
N THR A 217 7.76 5.95 -6.07
CA THR A 217 7.15 5.76 -4.75
C THR A 217 7.40 4.34 -4.26
N GLU A 218 7.73 4.22 -2.98
CA GLU A 218 8.08 2.96 -2.35
C GLU A 218 6.95 2.46 -1.43
N VAL A 219 6.65 1.16 -1.50
CA VAL A 219 5.72 0.42 -0.63
C VAL A 219 6.52 -0.70 0.02
N ILE A 220 6.94 -0.50 1.27
CA ILE A 220 7.97 -1.33 1.93
C ILE A 220 7.49 -1.93 3.25
N ASP A 221 7.65 -3.23 3.44
CA ASP A 221 7.43 -3.91 4.73
C ASP A 221 6.02 -3.66 5.33
N ASN A 222 5.01 -3.46 4.48
CA ASN A 222 3.62 -3.25 4.91
C ASN A 222 2.88 -4.59 5.03
N ILE A 223 1.83 -4.60 5.86
CA ILE A 223 1.05 -5.79 6.17
C ILE A 223 -0.42 -5.55 5.84
N SER A 224 -0.94 -6.26 4.86
CA SER A 224 -2.34 -6.30 4.47
C SER A 224 -2.97 -7.59 4.96
N ILE A 225 -4.08 -7.49 5.72
CA ILE A 225 -4.75 -8.65 6.31
C ILE A 225 -6.25 -8.59 6.07
N GLY A 226 -6.78 -9.55 5.30
CA GLY A 226 -8.22 -9.71 5.11
C GLY A 226 -8.90 -8.50 4.48
N ASN A 227 -8.23 -7.82 3.55
CA ASN A 227 -8.78 -6.76 2.71
C ASN A 227 -9.35 -7.33 1.40
N HIS A 228 -10.06 -6.53 0.60
CA HIS A 228 -10.48 -7.01 -0.73
C HIS A 228 -9.27 -7.16 -1.67
N LEU A 229 -8.28 -6.26 -1.54
CA LEU A 229 -7.02 -6.27 -2.27
C LEU A 229 -5.89 -5.79 -1.35
N GLY A 230 -4.72 -6.41 -1.47
CA GLY A 230 -3.51 -5.94 -0.80
C GLY A 230 -2.96 -4.66 -1.44
N PHE A 231 -2.04 -4.83 -2.39
CA PHE A 231 -1.28 -3.74 -2.98
C PHE A 231 -1.65 -3.52 -4.45
N ALA A 232 -2.40 -2.46 -4.73
CA ALA A 232 -2.76 -2.04 -6.08
C ALA A 232 -1.84 -0.91 -6.56
N ILE A 233 -0.93 -1.24 -7.47
CA ILE A 233 -0.06 -0.28 -8.14
C ILE A 233 -0.66 -0.01 -9.52
N MET A 234 -1.20 1.19 -9.73
CA MET A 234 -1.87 1.54 -10.98
C MET A 234 -1.26 2.78 -11.63
N ASN A 235 -1.09 2.72 -12.95
CA ASN A 235 -0.64 3.82 -13.82
C ASN A 235 0.65 4.49 -13.30
N SER A 236 1.57 3.70 -12.75
CA SER A 236 2.73 4.20 -12.01
C SER A 236 4.05 3.74 -12.64
N ASP A 237 5.13 4.45 -12.33
CA ASP A 237 6.45 4.19 -12.93
C ASP A 237 7.56 4.25 -11.87
N ARG A 238 8.54 3.35 -11.95
CA ARG A 238 9.66 3.23 -11.00
C ARG A 238 9.20 3.04 -9.55
N ALA A 239 8.15 2.26 -9.32
CA ALA A 239 7.75 1.89 -7.97
C ALA A 239 8.68 0.83 -7.39
N VAL A 240 8.85 0.84 -6.07
CA VAL A 240 9.53 -0.24 -5.32
C VAL A 240 8.51 -0.86 -4.38
N VAL A 241 8.09 -2.10 -4.65
CA VAL A 241 7.16 -2.87 -3.81
C VAL A 241 7.95 -3.99 -3.18
N ARG A 242 8.38 -3.80 -1.93
CA ARG A 242 9.33 -4.70 -1.27
C ARG A 242 8.91 -5.18 0.10
N GLY A 243 9.10 -6.47 0.39
CA GLY A 243 8.97 -7.00 1.75
C GLY A 243 7.54 -7.00 2.30
N ASN A 244 6.53 -6.76 1.46
CA ASN A 244 5.16 -6.65 1.93
C ASN A 244 4.49 -8.01 2.11
N LEU A 245 3.58 -8.09 3.08
CA LEU A 245 2.78 -9.26 3.37
C LEU A 245 1.32 -9.00 2.99
N SER A 246 0.76 -9.79 2.08
CA SER A 246 -0.67 -9.83 1.77
C SER A 246 -1.24 -11.17 2.24
N LEU A 247 -2.04 -11.12 3.30
CA LEU A 247 -2.45 -12.29 4.08
C LEU A 247 -3.98 -12.39 4.12
N GLY A 248 -4.53 -13.37 3.42
CA GLY A 248 -5.98 -13.60 3.36
C GLY A 248 -6.77 -12.50 2.64
N ASP A 249 -6.12 -11.70 1.79
CA ASP A 249 -6.80 -10.75 0.93
C ASP A 249 -7.65 -11.47 -0.13
N ARG A 250 -8.78 -10.89 -0.53
CA ARG A 250 -9.81 -11.60 -1.32
C ARG A 250 -9.43 -11.81 -2.78
N GLU A 251 -9.26 -10.71 -3.52
CA GLU A 251 -9.22 -10.70 -4.97
C GLU A 251 -7.78 -10.74 -5.50
N HIS A 252 -6.95 -9.80 -5.07
CA HIS A 252 -5.54 -9.72 -5.48
C HIS A 252 -4.61 -9.44 -4.31
N GLY A 253 -3.46 -10.10 -4.28
CA GLY A 253 -2.42 -9.81 -3.30
C GLY A 253 -1.58 -8.62 -3.73
N VAL A 254 -0.99 -8.74 -4.92
CA VAL A 254 -0.29 -7.66 -5.62
C VAL A 254 -0.89 -7.49 -7.00
N MET A 255 -1.29 -6.27 -7.35
CA MET A 255 -1.79 -5.93 -8.68
C MET A 255 -0.89 -4.86 -9.31
N LEU A 256 -0.39 -5.16 -10.50
CA LEU A 256 0.40 -4.28 -11.36
C LEU A 256 -0.43 -3.95 -12.59
N ASN A 257 -1.03 -2.75 -12.61
CA ASN A 257 -1.86 -2.30 -13.72
C ASN A 257 -1.23 -1.05 -14.34
N TYR A 258 -0.86 -1.07 -15.63
CA TYR A 258 -0.10 0.03 -16.24
C TYR A 258 1.13 0.44 -15.41
N THR A 259 1.79 -0.53 -14.76
CA THR A 259 2.95 -0.30 -13.89
C THR A 259 4.23 -0.61 -14.63
N ASN A 260 5.17 0.32 -14.64
CA ASN A 260 6.35 0.23 -15.51
C ASN A 260 7.66 0.47 -14.77
N ASN A 261 8.74 -0.13 -15.27
CA ASN A 261 10.11 0.05 -14.77
C ASN A 261 10.23 -0.09 -13.25
N SER A 262 9.46 -1.00 -12.65
CA SER A 262 9.30 -1.13 -11.20
C SER A 262 9.90 -2.42 -10.66
N ASP A 263 10.24 -2.38 -9.38
CA ASP A 263 10.86 -3.48 -8.65
C ASP A 263 9.87 -4.09 -7.66
N ILE A 264 9.57 -5.37 -7.81
CA ILE A 264 8.62 -6.12 -6.97
C ILE A 264 9.38 -7.28 -6.35
N THR A 265 9.75 -7.15 -5.08
CA THR A 265 10.68 -8.11 -4.47
C THR A 265 10.42 -8.48 -3.01
N GLY A 266 10.68 -9.73 -2.64
CA GLY A 266 10.58 -10.16 -1.25
C GLY A 266 9.17 -10.10 -0.68
N ASN A 267 8.12 -10.05 -1.52
CA ASN A 267 6.75 -9.98 -1.05
C ASN A 267 6.18 -11.39 -0.82
N LEU A 268 5.33 -11.52 0.19
CA LEU A 268 4.57 -12.75 0.46
C LEU A 268 3.09 -12.49 0.17
N VAL A 269 2.49 -13.34 -0.64
CA VAL A 269 1.03 -13.43 -0.78
C VAL A 269 0.59 -14.83 -0.39
N ARG A 270 -0.34 -14.93 0.57
CA ARG A 270 -0.97 -16.22 0.93
C ARG A 270 -2.37 -16.07 1.53
N GLY A 271 -3.05 -17.20 1.69
CA GLY A 271 -4.30 -17.28 2.45
C GLY A 271 -5.58 -17.32 1.61
N GLY A 272 -5.55 -17.91 0.41
CA GLY A 272 -6.76 -18.14 -0.39
C GLY A 272 -7.16 -16.98 -1.30
N THR A 273 -6.24 -16.06 -1.59
CA THR A 273 -6.47 -14.96 -2.53
C THR A 273 -6.76 -15.48 -3.93
N LYS A 274 -7.72 -14.88 -4.66
CA LYS A 274 -8.05 -15.35 -6.02
C LYS A 274 -6.86 -15.27 -6.97
N LYS A 275 -6.09 -14.18 -6.95
CA LYS A 275 -4.87 -14.02 -7.74
C LYS A 275 -3.73 -13.49 -6.85
N CYS A 276 -2.65 -14.26 -6.75
CA CYS A 276 -1.50 -13.88 -5.92
C CYS A 276 -0.83 -12.61 -6.48
N ILE A 277 -0.41 -12.66 -7.75
CA ILE A 277 0.01 -11.49 -8.52
C ILE A 277 -0.78 -11.38 -9.83
N PHE A 278 -1.24 -10.16 -10.13
CA PHE A 278 -1.92 -9.84 -11.38
C PHE A 278 -1.15 -8.76 -12.15
N ILE A 279 -0.82 -9.06 -13.41
CA ILE A 279 -0.01 -8.23 -14.27
C ILE A 279 -0.83 -7.88 -15.51
N TYR A 280 -1.22 -6.62 -15.60
CA TYR A 280 -2.06 -6.08 -16.67
C TYR A 280 -1.38 -4.87 -17.31
N ASN A 281 -1.05 -4.98 -18.59
CA ASN A 281 -0.38 -3.96 -19.38
C ASN A 281 0.81 -3.30 -18.66
N ALA A 282 1.62 -4.12 -17.98
CA ALA A 282 2.73 -3.68 -17.15
C ALA A 282 4.04 -4.14 -17.80
N HIS A 283 5.02 -3.23 -17.91
CA HIS A 283 6.22 -3.49 -18.69
C HIS A 283 7.52 -3.18 -17.96
N LYS A 284 8.59 -3.91 -18.33
CA LYS A 284 9.95 -3.67 -17.83
C LYS A 284 10.08 -3.73 -16.31
N ASN A 285 9.26 -4.55 -15.66
CA ASN A 285 9.35 -4.74 -14.22
C ASN A 285 10.28 -5.90 -13.90
N LEU A 286 11.00 -5.79 -12.79
CA LEU A 286 11.76 -6.90 -12.21
C LEU A 286 10.94 -7.47 -11.05
N ILE A 287 10.64 -8.76 -11.11
CA ILE A 287 9.80 -9.46 -10.14
C ILE A 287 10.60 -10.66 -9.62
N TRP A 288 11.11 -10.55 -8.40
CA TRP A 288 12.04 -11.54 -7.87
C TRP A 288 11.96 -11.77 -6.37
N ASP A 289 12.37 -12.93 -5.90
CA ASP A 289 12.35 -13.31 -4.48
C ASP A 289 10.97 -13.20 -3.81
N ASN A 290 9.88 -13.27 -4.58
CA ASN A 290 8.52 -13.24 -4.02
C ASN A 290 8.00 -14.66 -3.79
N ARG A 291 7.17 -14.81 -2.75
CA ARG A 291 6.47 -16.07 -2.46
C ARG A 291 4.97 -15.89 -2.69
N PHE A 292 4.43 -16.66 -3.64
CA PHE A 292 3.03 -16.68 -4.02
C PHE A 292 2.44 -18.05 -3.70
N GLN A 293 1.66 -18.11 -2.63
CA GLN A 293 1.26 -19.37 -2.02
C GLN A 293 -0.26 -19.46 -1.80
N ASP A 294 -0.83 -20.65 -1.97
CA ASP A 294 -2.22 -20.98 -1.61
C ASP A 294 -3.25 -20.03 -2.26
N CYS A 295 -2.98 -19.56 -3.48
CA CYS A 295 -3.89 -18.72 -4.25
C CYS A 295 -4.73 -19.52 -5.25
N GLY A 296 -5.83 -18.92 -5.74
CA GLY A 296 -6.56 -19.45 -6.88
C GLY A 296 -5.67 -19.51 -8.13
N ILE A 297 -5.04 -18.38 -8.46
CA ILE A 297 -4.04 -18.25 -9.52
C ILE A 297 -2.75 -17.69 -8.90
N GLY A 298 -1.61 -18.33 -9.12
CA GLY A 298 -0.29 -17.86 -8.67
C GLY A 298 0.08 -16.55 -9.36
N ILE A 299 0.16 -16.56 -10.70
CA ILE A 299 0.36 -15.38 -11.53
C ILE A 299 -0.64 -15.34 -12.68
N HIS A 300 -1.38 -14.23 -12.78
CA HIS A 300 -2.21 -13.94 -13.95
C HIS A 300 -1.54 -12.83 -14.77
N PHE A 301 -1.08 -13.17 -15.97
CA PHE A 301 -0.30 -12.31 -16.85
C PHE A 301 -1.07 -12.07 -18.15
N THR A 302 -1.45 -10.82 -18.43
CA THR A 302 -2.35 -10.51 -19.54
C THR A 302 -2.10 -9.11 -20.14
N ALA A 303 -2.93 -8.75 -21.13
CA ALA A 303 -3.04 -7.44 -21.75
C ALA A 303 -1.73 -6.89 -22.35
N GLY A 304 -0.96 -7.77 -22.99
CA GLY A 304 0.25 -7.35 -23.72
C GLY A 304 1.40 -6.89 -22.81
N SER A 305 1.39 -7.27 -21.53
CA SER A 305 2.52 -7.05 -20.61
C SER A 305 3.81 -7.61 -21.20
N GLU A 306 4.92 -6.87 -21.14
CA GLU A 306 6.13 -7.19 -21.93
C GLU A 306 7.42 -6.77 -21.22
N ARG A 307 8.50 -7.49 -21.51
CA ARG A 307 9.87 -7.22 -20.97
C ARG A 307 9.93 -7.25 -19.44
N ASN A 308 9.02 -7.96 -18.79
CA ASN A 308 9.15 -8.23 -17.36
C ASN A 308 10.13 -9.38 -17.16
N VAL A 309 10.95 -9.28 -16.11
CA VAL A 309 11.86 -10.35 -15.69
C VAL A 309 11.27 -10.99 -14.44
N LEU A 310 11.07 -12.31 -14.51
CA LEU A 310 10.52 -13.11 -13.42
C LEU A 310 11.53 -14.20 -13.05
N THR A 311 12.17 -14.08 -11.90
CA THR A 311 13.22 -15.01 -11.46
C THR A 311 13.20 -15.15 -9.94
N SER A 312 13.66 -16.28 -9.41
CA SER A 312 13.81 -16.56 -7.98
C SER A 312 12.53 -16.41 -7.17
N ASN A 313 11.35 -16.44 -7.79
CA ASN A 313 10.08 -16.47 -7.07
C ASN A 313 9.71 -17.90 -6.70
N ALA A 314 8.80 -18.06 -5.74
CA ALA A 314 8.26 -19.36 -5.37
C ALA A 314 6.73 -19.38 -5.50
N PHE A 315 6.23 -20.23 -6.40
CA PHE A 315 4.80 -20.46 -6.65
C PHE A 315 4.38 -21.81 -6.05
N ILE A 316 3.59 -21.77 -4.99
CA ILE A 316 3.40 -22.91 -4.09
C ILE A 316 1.92 -23.17 -3.83
N ALA A 317 1.46 -24.39 -4.12
CA ALA A 317 0.11 -24.85 -3.81
C ALA A 317 -1.00 -23.91 -4.30
N ASN A 318 -0.73 -23.16 -5.38
CA ASN A 318 -1.77 -22.43 -6.08
C ASN A 318 -2.62 -23.41 -6.88
N ARG A 319 -3.93 -23.17 -6.99
CA ARG A 319 -4.81 -24.04 -7.78
C ARG A 319 -4.41 -24.06 -9.26
N GLU A 320 -4.03 -22.89 -9.78
CA GLU A 320 -3.43 -22.72 -11.09
C GLU A 320 -2.16 -21.88 -10.88
N GLN A 321 -0.97 -22.39 -11.23
CA GLN A 321 0.26 -21.62 -11.01
C GLN A 321 0.33 -20.39 -11.90
N VAL A 322 0.02 -20.57 -13.19
CA VAL A 322 0.17 -19.55 -14.21
C VAL A 322 -1.05 -19.51 -15.10
N LYS A 323 -1.64 -18.32 -15.22
CA LYS A 323 -2.60 -17.98 -16.26
C LYS A 323 -1.98 -16.94 -17.18
N TYR A 324 -1.42 -17.38 -18.30
CA TYR A 324 -0.84 -16.50 -19.31
C TYR A 324 -1.82 -16.28 -20.47
N VAL A 325 -2.25 -15.04 -20.67
CA VAL A 325 -3.11 -14.65 -21.79
C VAL A 325 -2.29 -13.82 -22.76
N GLY A 326 -1.66 -14.49 -23.71
CA GLY A 326 -0.86 -13.86 -24.77
C GLY A 326 -0.45 -14.84 -25.86
N THR A 327 0.14 -14.33 -26.93
CA THR A 327 0.56 -15.12 -28.10
C THR A 327 2.08 -15.20 -28.26
N ARG A 328 2.85 -14.61 -27.33
CA ARG A 328 4.31 -14.58 -27.39
C ARG A 328 4.93 -15.65 -26.51
N HIS A 329 6.16 -16.02 -26.82
CA HIS A 329 6.99 -16.84 -25.94
C HIS A 329 7.61 -15.97 -24.85
N MET A 330 7.39 -16.34 -23.60
CA MET A 330 7.96 -15.70 -22.43
C MET A 330 8.95 -16.64 -21.77
N GLU A 331 10.18 -16.16 -21.58
CA GLU A 331 11.18 -16.84 -20.77
C GLU A 331 11.15 -16.25 -19.36
N TRP A 332 10.85 -17.09 -18.38
CA TRP A 332 10.78 -16.75 -16.95
C TRP A 332 11.95 -17.39 -16.20
N SER A 333 13.14 -17.23 -16.77
CA SER A 333 14.42 -17.36 -16.08
C SER A 333 15.33 -16.21 -16.51
N HIS A 334 16.29 -15.86 -15.66
CA HIS A 334 17.26 -14.81 -15.93
C HIS A 334 18.63 -15.27 -15.49
N GLU A 335 19.62 -15.14 -16.37
CA GLU A 335 21.02 -15.55 -16.10
C GLU A 335 21.16 -16.97 -15.55
N GLY A 336 20.33 -17.90 -16.05
CA GLY A 336 20.34 -19.30 -15.61
C GLY A 336 19.61 -19.57 -14.30
N ILE A 337 18.84 -18.61 -13.79
CA ILE A 337 18.05 -18.75 -12.55
C ILE A 337 16.57 -18.51 -12.86
N GLY A 338 15.77 -19.54 -12.68
CA GLY A 338 14.31 -19.54 -12.84
C GLY A 338 13.55 -19.35 -11.54
N ASN A 339 12.35 -19.90 -11.46
CA ASN A 339 11.45 -19.84 -10.31
C ASN A 339 11.20 -21.25 -9.75
N TYR A 340 10.74 -21.32 -8.50
CA TYR A 340 10.27 -22.56 -7.90
C TYR A 340 8.78 -22.78 -8.19
N TRP A 341 8.42 -23.98 -8.62
CA TRP A 341 7.04 -24.36 -8.96
C TRP A 341 6.67 -25.67 -8.24
N SER A 342 5.72 -25.61 -7.31
CA SER A 342 5.39 -26.78 -6.47
C SER A 342 4.73 -27.96 -7.20
N ASP A 343 4.25 -27.73 -8.43
CA ASP A 343 3.63 -28.71 -9.32
C ASP A 343 4.62 -29.26 -10.37
N HIS A 344 5.86 -28.75 -10.40
CA HIS A 344 6.90 -29.25 -11.29
C HIS A 344 7.56 -30.50 -10.69
N ALA A 345 7.17 -31.66 -11.18
CA ALA A 345 7.81 -32.93 -10.83
C ALA A 345 9.16 -33.05 -11.54
N ALA A 346 10.21 -32.50 -10.94
CA ALA A 346 11.56 -32.44 -11.51
C ALA A 346 12.62 -33.18 -10.68
N PHE A 347 13.74 -33.47 -11.36
CA PHE A 347 14.96 -34.02 -10.79
C PHE A 347 16.12 -33.05 -11.02
N ASP A 348 17.10 -33.14 -10.13
CA ASP A 348 18.37 -32.43 -10.20
C ASP A 348 19.47 -33.50 -10.08
N LEU A 349 19.94 -33.99 -11.23
CA LEU A 349 20.93 -35.07 -11.30
C LEU A 349 22.35 -34.56 -11.13
N ASN A 350 22.60 -33.29 -11.45
CA ASN A 350 23.92 -32.67 -11.41
C ASN A 350 24.22 -32.01 -10.03
N GLY A 351 23.21 -31.82 -9.19
CA GLY A 351 23.29 -31.31 -7.82
C GLY A 351 23.43 -29.79 -7.71
N ASP A 352 23.05 -29.02 -8.73
CA ASP A 352 23.22 -27.56 -8.77
C ASP A 352 22.02 -26.76 -8.21
N LEU A 353 20.99 -27.45 -7.69
CA LEU A 353 19.73 -26.89 -7.19
C LEU A 353 18.81 -26.28 -8.26
N ILE A 354 19.10 -26.54 -9.53
CA ILE A 354 18.25 -26.23 -10.67
C ILE A 354 17.68 -27.55 -11.22
N ALA A 355 16.41 -27.54 -11.61
CA ALA A 355 15.79 -28.68 -12.25
C ALA A 355 16.40 -28.90 -13.64
N ASP A 356 16.82 -30.14 -13.93
CA ASP A 356 17.30 -30.52 -15.27
C ASP A 356 16.21 -30.38 -16.35
N GLY A 357 14.94 -30.43 -15.93
CA GLY A 357 13.76 -30.30 -16.78
C GLY A 357 13.20 -28.88 -16.79
N THR A 358 12.94 -28.35 -17.99
CA THR A 358 12.24 -27.08 -18.21
C THR A 358 10.79 -27.15 -17.70
N TYR A 359 10.32 -26.08 -17.05
CA TYR A 359 8.92 -25.94 -16.67
C TYR A 359 8.11 -25.19 -17.73
N ARG A 360 6.93 -25.72 -18.06
CA ARG A 360 5.98 -25.15 -19.02
C ARG A 360 4.56 -25.24 -18.44
N PRO A 361 4.02 -24.14 -17.90
CA PRO A 361 2.77 -24.19 -17.14
C PRO A 361 1.50 -24.19 -18.01
N ASN A 362 1.58 -23.76 -19.27
CA ASN A 362 0.42 -23.62 -20.14
C ASN A 362 0.61 -24.38 -21.45
N ASP A 363 -0.44 -25.09 -21.87
CA ASP A 363 -0.56 -25.73 -23.17
C ASP A 363 -1.80 -25.22 -23.95
N LEU A 364 -1.97 -25.68 -25.19
CA LEU A 364 -3.12 -25.27 -26.04
C LEU A 364 -4.47 -25.66 -25.38
N MET A 365 -4.49 -26.73 -24.60
CA MET A 365 -5.71 -27.20 -23.93
C MET A 365 -6.09 -26.24 -22.81
N ASP A 366 -5.14 -25.64 -22.11
CA ASP A 366 -5.42 -24.61 -21.10
C ASP A 366 -6.13 -23.40 -21.71
N HIS A 367 -5.73 -22.96 -22.91
CA HIS A 367 -6.43 -21.89 -23.64
C HIS A 367 -7.89 -22.27 -23.98
N ILE A 368 -8.13 -23.53 -24.36
CA ILE A 368 -9.49 -24.04 -24.62
C ILE A 368 -10.29 -24.07 -23.32
N LEU A 369 -9.71 -24.54 -22.21
CA LEU A 369 -10.37 -24.61 -20.91
C LEU A 369 -10.73 -23.23 -20.37
N TRP A 370 -9.89 -22.21 -20.59
CA TRP A 370 -10.21 -20.84 -20.18
C TRP A 370 -11.34 -20.23 -21.01
N SER A 371 -11.40 -20.52 -22.31
CA SER A 371 -12.48 -20.02 -23.19
C SER A 371 -13.78 -20.81 -23.02
N GLN A 372 -13.70 -22.08 -22.63
CA GLN A 372 -14.83 -23.00 -22.45
C GLN A 372 -14.72 -23.74 -21.10
N PRO A 373 -15.09 -23.10 -19.98
CA PRO A 373 -14.95 -23.70 -18.64
C PRO A 373 -15.68 -25.04 -18.48
N ALA A 374 -16.78 -25.26 -19.22
CA ALA A 374 -17.52 -26.52 -19.21
C ALA A 374 -16.68 -27.73 -19.70
N ALA A 375 -15.64 -27.49 -20.50
CA ALA A 375 -14.73 -28.54 -20.96
C ALA A 375 -13.79 -29.05 -19.85
N ALA A 376 -13.75 -28.41 -18.68
CA ALA A 376 -12.95 -28.87 -17.54
C ALA A 376 -13.32 -30.29 -17.09
N LEU A 377 -14.58 -30.72 -17.28
CA LEU A 377 -15.01 -32.10 -16.99
C LEU A 377 -14.30 -33.17 -17.84
N LEU A 378 -13.69 -32.78 -18.96
CA LEU A 378 -13.01 -33.68 -19.90
C LEU A 378 -11.49 -33.75 -19.67
N THR A 379 -10.96 -33.00 -18.70
CA THR A 379 -9.51 -32.95 -18.40
C THR A 379 -8.90 -34.30 -18.07
N GLY A 380 -9.65 -35.17 -17.38
CA GLY A 380 -9.25 -36.54 -17.09
C GLY A 380 -9.43 -37.53 -18.25
N SER A 381 -9.97 -37.10 -19.41
CA SER A 381 -10.24 -38.02 -20.52
C SER A 381 -8.96 -38.44 -21.25
N PRO A 382 -8.89 -39.68 -21.77
CA PRO A 382 -7.73 -40.16 -22.52
C PRO A 382 -7.36 -39.30 -23.73
N ALA A 383 -8.35 -38.68 -24.39
CA ALA A 383 -8.12 -37.79 -25.53
C ALA A 383 -7.37 -36.51 -25.12
N VAL A 384 -7.76 -35.90 -24.00
CA VAL A 384 -7.07 -34.71 -23.48
C VAL A 384 -5.66 -35.06 -23.02
N GLN A 385 -5.47 -36.19 -22.32
CA GLN A 385 -4.13 -36.62 -21.91
C GLN A 385 -3.21 -36.92 -23.10
N LEU A 386 -3.72 -37.55 -24.16
CA LEU A 386 -2.95 -37.83 -25.38
C LEU A 386 -2.50 -36.53 -26.08
N ILE A 387 -3.36 -35.51 -26.13
CA ILE A 387 -3.01 -34.20 -26.69
C ILE A 387 -1.93 -33.53 -25.85
N ARG A 388 -2.08 -33.49 -24.52
CA ARG A 388 -1.06 -32.92 -23.61
C ARG A 388 0.29 -33.63 -23.73
N TRP A 389 0.28 -34.96 -23.79
CA TRP A 389 1.50 -35.76 -23.99
C TRP A 389 2.15 -35.45 -25.35
N SER A 390 1.36 -35.41 -26.43
CA SER A 390 1.86 -35.06 -27.76
C SER A 390 2.51 -33.67 -27.78
N GLN A 391 1.88 -32.69 -27.13
CA GLN A 391 2.42 -31.32 -27.03
C GLN A 391 3.71 -31.24 -26.21
N SER A 392 3.82 -32.02 -25.14
CA SER A 392 5.07 -32.13 -24.37
C SER A 392 6.23 -32.71 -25.21
N SER A 393 5.92 -33.59 -26.16
CA SER A 393 6.91 -34.25 -27.03
C SER A 393 7.23 -33.46 -28.32
N PHE A 394 6.32 -32.59 -28.77
CA PHE A 394 6.45 -31.79 -30.00
C PHE A 394 6.13 -30.30 -29.79
N PRO A 395 7.00 -29.54 -29.07
CA PRO A 395 6.71 -28.17 -28.64
C PRO A 395 6.63 -27.13 -29.77
N ALA A 396 7.08 -27.45 -31.00
CA ALA A 396 7.12 -26.53 -32.14
C ALA A 396 5.74 -26.12 -32.70
N THR A 397 4.64 -26.52 -32.06
CA THR A 397 3.25 -26.30 -32.52
C THR A 397 2.42 -25.38 -31.61
N LEU A 398 3.00 -24.84 -30.53
CA LEU A 398 2.29 -23.97 -29.58
C LEU A 398 2.33 -22.49 -30.04
N PRO A 399 1.17 -21.79 -30.12
CA PRO A 399 1.14 -20.36 -30.37
C PRO A 399 1.54 -19.57 -29.11
N GLY A 400 2.85 -19.40 -28.89
CA GLY A 400 3.37 -18.72 -27.70
C GLY A 400 3.28 -19.56 -26.43
N GLY A 401 3.57 -18.94 -25.28
CA GLY A 401 3.49 -19.58 -23.97
C GLY A 401 4.64 -19.21 -23.03
N VAL A 402 4.51 -19.63 -21.78
CA VAL A 402 5.52 -19.43 -20.74
C VAL A 402 6.47 -20.62 -20.73
N THR A 403 7.76 -20.34 -20.56
CA THR A 403 8.81 -21.33 -20.35
C THR A 403 9.72 -20.82 -19.24
N ASP A 404 10.07 -21.68 -18.30
CA ASP A 404 11.13 -21.44 -17.34
C ASP A 404 12.20 -22.50 -17.55
N SER A 405 13.32 -22.05 -18.13
CA SER A 405 14.43 -22.89 -18.57
C SER A 405 15.36 -23.33 -17.45
N ALA A 406 15.27 -22.72 -16.26
CA ALA A 406 16.11 -23.06 -15.11
C ALA A 406 15.31 -23.10 -13.79
N PRO A 407 14.27 -23.95 -13.67
CA PRO A 407 13.41 -23.95 -12.50
C PRO A 407 14.19 -24.29 -11.23
N LEU A 408 13.88 -23.64 -10.12
CA LEU A 408 14.57 -23.88 -8.85
C LEU A 408 14.05 -25.15 -8.17
N MET A 409 14.93 -25.91 -7.53
CA MET A 409 14.58 -27.11 -6.75
C MET A 409 14.09 -26.80 -5.34
N ARG A 410 14.31 -25.58 -4.84
CA ARG A 410 13.94 -25.18 -3.48
C ARG A 410 13.14 -23.88 -3.48
N ALA A 411 12.05 -23.89 -2.73
CA ALA A 411 11.26 -22.70 -2.47
C ALA A 411 11.98 -21.76 -1.50
N LEU A 412 11.95 -20.46 -1.80
CA LEU A 412 12.30 -19.43 -0.83
C LEU A 412 11.26 -19.37 0.30
N THR A 413 11.69 -19.01 1.50
CA THR A 413 10.81 -18.88 2.69
C THR A 413 10.79 -17.44 3.16
N ILE A 414 9.58 -16.91 3.40
CA ILE A 414 9.37 -15.59 4.00
C ILE A 414 8.64 -15.81 5.33
N PRO A 415 9.25 -15.48 6.48
CA PRO A 415 8.60 -15.65 7.78
C PRO A 415 7.47 -14.64 7.96
N VAL A 416 6.42 -15.06 8.66
CA VAL A 416 5.35 -14.17 9.14
C VAL A 416 5.47 -14.11 10.66
N PRO A 417 5.59 -12.91 11.27
CA PRO A 417 5.64 -12.78 12.73
C PRO A 417 4.40 -13.39 13.41
N ASP A 418 4.57 -13.97 14.61
CA ASP A 418 3.51 -14.73 15.30
C ASP A 418 2.26 -13.90 15.60
N ASP A 419 2.43 -12.62 15.95
CA ASP A 419 1.34 -11.67 16.18
C ASP A 419 0.55 -11.41 14.89
N ILE A 420 1.24 -11.32 13.74
CA ILE A 420 0.64 -11.16 12.43
C ILE A 420 -0.05 -12.45 11.96
N ALA A 421 0.54 -13.62 12.23
CA ALA A 421 -0.07 -14.91 11.94
C ALA A 421 -1.38 -15.13 12.72
N ALA A 422 -1.44 -14.70 13.99
CA ALA A 422 -2.68 -14.71 14.77
C ALA A 422 -3.76 -13.81 14.16
N LEU A 423 -3.36 -12.63 13.67
CA LEU A 423 -4.24 -11.68 13.00
C LEU A 423 -4.76 -12.20 11.65
N GLU A 424 -3.94 -12.93 10.89
CA GLU A 424 -4.30 -13.65 9.67
C GLU A 424 -5.30 -14.78 9.95
N ALA A 425 -5.02 -15.62 10.96
CA ALA A 425 -5.89 -16.72 11.34
C ALA A 425 -7.30 -16.23 11.74
N ALA A 426 -7.39 -15.08 12.41
CA ALA A 426 -8.66 -14.44 12.74
C ALA A 426 -9.43 -13.91 11.52
N ALA A 427 -8.76 -13.62 10.41
CA ALA A 427 -9.37 -13.18 9.16
C ALA A 427 -9.70 -14.34 8.20
N ALA A 428 -9.13 -15.52 8.42
CA ALA A 428 -9.27 -16.68 7.55
C ALA A 428 -10.75 -17.13 7.38
N GLY A 429 -11.09 -17.58 6.18
CA GLY A 429 -12.42 -18.09 5.86
C GLY A 429 -13.53 -17.03 5.81
N ARG A 430 -13.27 -15.75 6.12
CA ARG A 430 -14.28 -14.68 6.06
C ARG A 430 -14.99 -14.61 4.71
N TRP A 431 -14.25 -14.78 3.61
CA TRP A 431 -14.77 -14.67 2.24
C TRP A 431 -15.66 -15.84 1.82
N THR A 432 -15.62 -16.96 2.56
CA THR A 432 -16.49 -18.12 2.31
C THR A 432 -17.87 -18.00 2.95
N LYS A 433 -18.08 -17.00 3.83
CA LYS A 433 -19.29 -16.84 4.65
C LYS A 433 -19.94 -15.46 4.45
N GLY A 434 -20.68 -15.24 3.34
CA GLY A 434 -21.62 -14.11 3.22
C GLY A 434 -21.57 -13.26 1.94
N ASN A 435 -22.58 -12.38 1.78
CA ASN A 435 -22.67 -11.30 0.78
C ASN A 435 -21.66 -10.19 1.12
N PHE A 436 -20.46 -10.23 0.54
CA PHE A 436 -19.49 -9.14 0.63
C PHE A 436 -19.44 -8.45 -0.73
N ASP A 437 -19.82 -7.16 -0.77
CA ASP A 437 -19.86 -6.29 -1.96
C ASP A 437 -19.14 -6.89 -3.19
N ASP A 438 -19.95 -7.39 -4.14
CA ASP A 438 -19.51 -7.97 -5.40
C ASP A 438 -19.06 -6.86 -6.35
N ILE A 439 -18.01 -6.12 -5.95
CA ILE A 439 -17.29 -5.23 -6.84
C ILE A 439 -16.48 -6.14 -7.77
N ASP A 440 -16.79 -6.09 -9.06
CA ASP A 440 -15.91 -6.66 -10.08
C ASP A 440 -14.68 -5.77 -10.23
N LEU A 441 -13.62 -6.11 -9.49
CA LEU A 441 -12.34 -5.41 -9.54
C LEU A 441 -11.56 -5.71 -10.83
N ASP A 442 -12.04 -6.64 -11.66
CA ASP A 442 -11.50 -6.88 -13.01
C ASP A 442 -12.21 -5.98 -14.06
N ASP A 443 -13.37 -5.38 -13.73
CA ASP A 443 -14.05 -4.34 -14.53
C ASP A 443 -13.48 -2.94 -14.24
N LEU A 444 -12.34 -2.69 -14.88
CA LEU A 444 -11.57 -1.45 -14.78
C LEU A 444 -12.26 -0.21 -15.38
N SER A 445 -13.48 -0.33 -15.94
CA SER A 445 -14.25 0.82 -16.42
C SER A 445 -14.82 1.68 -15.28
N SER A 446 -14.74 1.20 -14.03
CA SER A 446 -15.40 1.76 -12.85
C SER A 446 -14.46 2.40 -11.80
N HIS A 447 -13.17 2.56 -12.11
CA HIS A 447 -12.16 3.12 -11.19
C HIS A 447 -11.68 4.53 -11.55
#